data_AF-A0A355A828-F1
#
_entry.id   AF-A0A355A828-F1
#
_cell.length_a   1.000
_cell.length_b   1.000
_cell.length_c   1.000
_cell.angle_alpha   90.00
_cell.angle_beta   90.00
_cell.angle_gamma   90.00
#
_symmetry.space_group_name_H-M   'P 1'
#
loop_
_entity.id
_entity.type
_entity.pdbx_description
1 polymer ?
#
loop_
_entity_poly.entity_id
_entity_poly.type
_entity_poly.pdbx_seq_one_letter_code
_entity_poly.pdbx_strand_id
1 'polypeptide(L)' 'MLIQFLTLFPEMFTGPFSYSIIKRARDKGLVTLEMVNFREYAQD' A
#
# COMPACT_ATOMS: atom_id res chain seq x y z
N MET A 1 -1.43 8.60 9.93
CA MET A 1 -0.62 7.41 10.31
C MET A 1 -0.07 6.77 9.04
N LEU A 2 1.24 6.53 8.98
CA LEU A 2 1.87 5.86 7.84
C LEU A 2 1.90 4.35 8.08
N ILE A 3 1.51 3.56 7.08
CA ILE A 3 1.61 2.10 7.09
C ILE A 3 2.31 1.66 5.79
N GLN A 4 3.44 0.98 5.94
CA GLN A 4 4.22 0.47 4.82
C GLN A 4 4.10 -1.04 4.71
N PHE A 5 3.93 -1.54 3.49
CA PHE A 5 3.85 -2.96 3.16
C PHE A 5 5.04 -3.34 2.30
N LEU A 6 5.92 -4.19 2.80
CA LEU A 6 6.97 -4.81 2.00
C LEU A 6 6.40 -6.05 1.31
N THR A 7 6.40 -6.05 -0.02
CA THR A 7 5.80 -7.12 -0.81
C THR A 7 6.42 -7.20 -2.20
N LEU A 8 6.51 -8.39 -2.79
CA LEU A 8 6.92 -8.55 -4.19
C LEU A 8 5.83 -8.17 -5.20
N PHE A 9 4.58 -8.03 -4.74
CA PHE A 9 3.42 -7.82 -5.60
C PHE A 9 2.56 -6.64 -5.11
N PRO A 10 3.02 -5.38 -5.28
CA PRO A 10 2.25 -4.19 -4.90
C PRO A 10 0.85 -4.14 -5.53
N GLU A 11 0.75 -4.61 -6.77
CA GLU A 11 -0.46 -4.50 -7.59
C GLU A 11 -1.66 -5.26 -7.01
N MET A 12 -1.42 -6.33 -6.24
CA MET A 12 -2.46 -7.10 -5.56
C MET A 12 -3.28 -6.26 -4.57
N PHE A 13 -2.72 -5.16 -4.08
CA PHE A 13 -3.35 -4.31 -3.07
C PHE A 13 -4.16 -3.16 -3.65
N THR A 14 -4.08 -2.92 -4.97
CA THR A 14 -4.85 -1.85 -5.65
C THR A 14 -6.36 -2.08 -5.51
N GLY A 15 -6.83 -3.32 -5.67
CA GLY A 15 -8.24 -3.68 -5.48
C GLY A 15 -8.69 -3.55 -4.02
N PRO A 16 -8.17 -4.37 -3.09
CA PRO A 16 -8.63 -4.39 -1.70
C PRO A 16 -8.60 -3.02 -1.00
N PHE A 17 -7.62 -2.17 -1.31
CA PHE A 17 -7.47 -0.86 -0.65
C PHE A 17 -8.25 0.27 -1.31
N SER A 18 -8.92 0.00 -2.43
CA SER A 18 -9.76 0.98 -3.14
C SER A 18 -11.20 1.02 -2.64
N TYR A 19 -11.58 0.19 -1.67
CA TYR A 19 -12.97 0.08 -1.22
C TYR A 19 -13.15 0.23 0.29
N SER A 20 -14.42 0.44 0.68
CA SER A 20 -14.91 0.40 2.07
C SER A 20 -14.11 1.29 3.04
N ILE A 21 -13.78 0.77 4.22
CA ILE A 21 -13.16 1.50 5.32
C ILE A 21 -11.77 2.04 4.97
N ILE A 22 -11.00 1.29 4.17
CA ILE A 22 -9.66 1.69 3.76
C ILE A 22 -9.73 2.90 2.83
N LYS A 23 -10.63 2.86 1.83
CA LYS A 23 -10.87 4.01 0.96
C LYS A 23 -11.25 5.25 1.76
N ARG A 24 -12.25 5.13 2.66
CA ARG A 24 -12.71 6.27 3.47
C ARG A 24 -11.62 6.84 4.38
N ALA A 25 -10.76 5.99 4.95
CA ALA A 25 -9.66 6.42 5.80
C ALA A 25 -8.59 7.19 5.00
N ARG A 26 -8.30 6.76 3.76
CA ARG A 26 -7.42 7.47 2.84
C ARG A 26 -8.03 8.79 2.35
N ASP A 27 -9.30 8.78 1.94
CA ASP A 27 -10.02 9.99 1.49
C ASP A 27 -10.05 11.07 2.60
N LYS A 28 -10.14 10.64 3.87
CA LYS A 28 -10.09 11.53 5.04
C LYS A 28 -8.68 11.88 5.52
N GLY A 29 -7.63 11.43 4.83
CA GLY A 29 -6.23 11.68 5.19
C GLY A 29 -5.79 11.07 6.53
N LEU A 30 -6.55 10.11 7.07
CA LEU A 30 -6.24 9.50 8.37
C LEU A 30 -5.05 8.52 8.26
N VAL A 31 -4.92 7.89 7.11
CA VAL A 31 -3.87 6.89 6.82
C VAL A 31 -3.23 7.13 5.46
N THR A 32 -1.92 6.92 5.41
CA THR A 32 -1.14 6.82 4.18
C THR A 32 -0.67 5.37 4.06
N LEU A 33 -0.96 4.74 2.92
CA LEU A 33 -0.55 3.37 2.64
C LEU A 33 0.48 3.39 1.53
N GLU A 34 1.63 2.76 1.76
CA GLU A 34 2.71 2.63 0.78
C GLU A 34 3.04 1.16 0.58
N MET A 35 3.15 0.74 -0.67
CA MET A 35 3.66 -0.59 -1.02
C MET A 35 5.08 -0.43 -1.54
N VAL A 36 6.01 -1.15 -0.91
CA VAL A 36 7.42 -1.15 -1.27
C VAL A 36 7.75 -2.50 -1.87
N ASN A 37 8.07 -2.51 -3.17
CA ASN A 37 8.60 -3.69 -3.82
C ASN A 37 10.08 -3.86 -3.51
N PHE A 38 10.41 -4.70 -2.53
CA PHE A 38 11.79 -4.89 -2.14
C PHE A 38 12.65 -5.55 -3.23
N ARG A 39 12.05 -6.13 -4.28
CA ARG A 39 12.79 -6.59 -5.48
C ARG A 39 13.56 -5.46 -6.14
N GLU A 40 13.04 -4.24 -6.09
CA GLU A 40 13.69 -3.06 -6.68
C GLU A 40 15.00 -2.68 -5.97
N TYR A 41 15.25 -3.26 -4.81
CA TYR A 41 16.45 -3.03 -4.00
C TYR A 41 17.45 -4.20 -4.09
N ALA A 42 17.14 -5.25 -4.86
CA ALA A 42 18.08 -6.34 -5.12
C ALA A 42 19.21 -5.86 -6.04
N GLN A 43 20.42 -6.39 -5.82
CA GLN A 43 21.62 -6.04 -6.61
C GLN A 43 22.04 -7.16 -7.57
N ASP A 44 21.34 -8.30 -7.53
CA ASP A 44 21.61 -9.54 -8.27
C ASP A 44 20.32 -10.22 -8.78
#